data_AF-A0A970HMJ3-F1
#
_entry.id   AF-A0A970HMJ3-F1
#
_cell.length_a   1.000
_cell.length_b   1.000
_cell.length_c   1.000
_cell.angle_alpha   90.00
_cell.angle_beta   90.00
_cell.angle_gamma   90.00
#
_symmetry.space_group_name_H-M   'P 1'
#
loop_
_entity.id
_entity.type
_entity.pdbx_description
1 polymer ?
#
loop_
_entity_poly.entity_id
_entity_poly.type
_entity_poly.pdbx_seq_one_letter_code
_entity_poly.pdbx_strand_id
1 'polypeptide(L)'
;MIPSDHFVRFYNEVFKFLDSQGDGELEKYYRLISEQQEMHCLELFRSQGLTGMKAYWDRIAYEENCDMTNTVYPDRFELVMHRCPSLSKVLDNDADPFERYCEHCPGWVVPLLRKAGFHCEYDIMDPAVPQCRMIVYLIERR
;
A
#
# COMPACT_ATOMS: atom_id res chain seq x y z
N MET A 1 23.08 3.69 -7.68
CA MET A 1 21.66 3.85 -7.29
C MET A 1 20.86 2.98 -8.25
N ILE A 2 20.06 2.04 -7.73
CA ILE A 2 19.18 1.23 -8.57
C ILE A 2 17.97 2.10 -8.93
N PRO A 3 17.61 2.25 -10.21
CA PRO A 3 16.39 2.95 -10.62
C PRO A 3 15.11 2.37 -9.99
N SER A 4 14.12 3.21 -9.64
CA SER A 4 12.91 2.78 -8.91
C SER A 4 12.04 1.78 -9.68
N ASP A 5 12.09 1.83 -11.00
CA ASP A 5 11.46 0.86 -11.91
C ASP A 5 12.04 -0.55 -11.81
N HIS A 6 13.35 -0.71 -11.57
CA HIS A 6 13.95 -2.02 -11.38
C HIS A 6 13.49 -2.70 -10.08
N PHE A 7 13.17 -1.92 -9.03
CA PHE A 7 12.65 -2.47 -7.78
C PHE A 7 11.26 -3.09 -7.95
N VAL A 8 10.39 -2.43 -8.71
CA VAL A 8 9.03 -2.92 -8.96
C VAL A 8 9.07 -4.28 -9.68
N ARG A 9 9.94 -4.41 -10.68
CA ARG A 9 10.16 -5.66 -11.42
C ARG A 9 10.75 -6.75 -10.54
N PHE A 10 11.71 -6.39 -9.69
CA PHE A 10 12.28 -7.31 -8.71
C PHE A 10 11.24 -7.82 -7.71
N TYR A 11 10.39 -6.94 -7.16
CA TYR A 11 9.33 -7.34 -6.23
C TYR A 11 8.34 -8.29 -6.86
N ASN A 12 8.00 -8.12 -8.14
CA ASN A 12 7.15 -9.06 -8.87
C ASN A 12 7.68 -10.50 -8.78
N GLU A 13 8.97 -10.70 -9.03
CA GLU A 13 9.59 -12.03 -8.96
C GLU A 13 9.78 -12.53 -7.53
N VAL A 14 10.11 -11.64 -6.59
CA VAL A 14 10.18 -12.00 -5.16
C VAL A 14 8.83 -12.48 -4.65
N PHE A 15 7.73 -11.83 -5.03
CA PHE A 15 6.39 -12.23 -4.60
C PHE A 15 6.03 -13.61 -5.16
N LYS A 16 6.28 -13.87 -6.45
CA LYS A 16 6.10 -15.21 -7.03
C LYS A 16 6.89 -16.27 -6.28
N PHE A 17 8.16 -15.98 -5.99
CA PHE A 17 9.04 -16.92 -5.27
C PHE A 17 8.53 -17.22 -3.86
N LEU A 18 8.12 -16.19 -3.11
CA LEU A 18 7.61 -16.35 -1.75
C LEU A 18 6.26 -17.07 -1.74
N ASP A 19 5.37 -16.74 -2.68
CA ASP A 19 4.09 -17.42 -2.86
C ASP A 19 4.30 -18.91 -3.18
N SER A 20 5.28 -19.23 -4.04
CA SER A 20 5.60 -20.61 -4.40
C SER A 20 6.20 -21.43 -3.25
N GLN A 21 6.69 -20.80 -2.17
CA GLN A 21 7.15 -21.53 -0.99
C GLN A 21 5.98 -22.10 -0.17
N GLY A 22 4.77 -21.57 -0.34
CA GLY A 22 3.61 -21.92 0.48
C GLY A 22 3.69 -21.38 1.92
N ASP A 23 2.91 -21.98 2.83
CA ASP A 23 2.93 -21.71 4.27
C ASP A 23 2.80 -20.23 4.71
N GLY A 24 2.23 -19.41 3.84
CA GLY A 24 2.00 -17.98 4.06
C GLY A 24 3.27 -17.13 4.13
N GLU A 25 4.36 -17.55 3.47
CA GLU A 25 5.63 -16.80 3.45
C GLU A 25 5.48 -15.40 2.85
N LEU A 26 4.65 -15.24 1.81
CA LEU A 26 4.36 -13.94 1.23
C LEU A 26 3.69 -12.99 2.24
N GLU A 27 2.71 -13.47 2.99
CA GLU A 27 2.02 -12.69 4.01
C GLU A 27 2.92 -12.39 5.22
N LYS A 28 3.85 -13.29 5.57
CA LYS A 28 4.90 -13.01 6.58
C LYS A 28 5.79 -11.86 6.10
N TYR A 29 6.18 -11.88 4.84
CA TYR A 29 6.98 -10.82 4.24
C TYR A 29 6.26 -9.46 4.28
N TYR A 30 4.97 -9.41 3.92
CA TYR A 30 4.18 -8.18 4.03
C TYR A 30 4.04 -7.67 5.47
N ARG A 31 3.89 -8.57 6.44
CA ARG A 31 3.86 -8.19 7.87
C ARG A 31 5.20 -7.58 8.32
N LEU A 32 6.33 -8.13 7.90
CA LEU A 32 7.64 -7.55 8.20
C LEU A 32 7.80 -6.16 7.58
N ILE A 33 7.33 -5.94 6.35
CA ILE A 33 7.27 -4.60 5.76
C ILE A 33 6.41 -3.68 6.60
N SER A 34 5.22 -4.13 7.04
CA SER A 34 4.34 -3.34 7.90
C SER A 34 5.05 -2.88 9.18
N GLU A 35 5.76 -3.78 9.84
CA GLU A 35 6.50 -3.51 11.08
C GLU A 35 7.63 -2.49 10.85
N GLN A 36 8.37 -2.63 9.74
CA GLN A 36 9.40 -1.67 9.36
C GLN A 36 8.81 -0.30 9.03
N GLN A 37 7.68 -0.23 8.33
CA GLN A 37 7.04 1.03 7.97
C GLN A 37 6.58 1.86 9.17
N GLU A 38 6.43 1.24 10.34
CA GLU A 38 6.06 1.95 11.58
C GLU A 38 7.01 3.11 11.88
N MET A 39 8.32 2.94 11.65
CA MET A 39 9.32 3.98 11.94
C MET A 39 9.11 5.25 11.08
N HIS A 40 8.38 5.14 9.97
CA HIS A 40 8.17 6.24 9.04
C HIS A 40 6.85 6.97 9.26
N CYS A 41 5.82 6.31 9.80
CA CYS A 41 4.46 6.85 9.76
C CYS A 41 3.57 6.55 10.97
N LEU A 42 3.90 5.57 11.82
CA LEU A 42 3.03 5.19 12.94
C LEU A 42 2.78 6.35 13.91
N GLU A 43 3.84 7.08 14.27
CA GLU A 43 3.72 8.22 15.18
C GLU A 43 2.92 9.37 14.56
N LEU A 44 3.10 9.62 13.26
CA LEU A 44 2.35 10.62 12.53
C LEU A 44 0.84 10.29 12.51
N PHE A 45 0.49 9.02 12.26
CA PHE A 45 -0.90 8.57 12.25
C PHE A 45 -1.54 8.64 13.63
N ARG A 46 -0.79 8.33 14.70
CA ARG A 46 -1.29 8.43 16.07
C ARG A 46 -1.48 9.86 16.55
N SER A 47 -0.53 10.73 16.23
CA SER A 47 -0.53 12.13 16.71
C SER A 47 -1.47 13.04 15.93
N GLN A 48 -1.66 12.79 14.63
CA GLN A 48 -2.42 13.68 13.74
C GLN A 48 -3.62 13.00 13.06
N GLY A 49 -3.86 11.71 13.31
CA GLY A 49 -4.99 10.98 12.77
C GLY A 49 -5.11 11.03 11.25
N LEU A 50 -6.33 11.27 10.75
CA LEU A 50 -6.65 11.33 9.31
C LEU A 50 -5.88 12.45 8.57
N THR A 51 -5.56 13.55 9.26
CA THR A 51 -4.74 14.62 8.66
C THR A 51 -3.28 14.18 8.50
N GLY A 52 -2.74 13.46 9.48
CA GLY A 52 -1.39 12.87 9.39
C GLY A 52 -1.27 11.86 8.26
N MET A 53 -2.33 11.07 8.06
CA MET A 53 -2.48 10.17 6.92
C MET A 53 -2.42 10.91 5.58
N LYS A 54 -3.23 11.96 5.41
CA LYS A 54 -3.17 12.78 4.20
C LYS A 54 -1.77 13.35 3.96
N ALA A 55 -1.12 13.90 5.00
CA ALA A 55 0.23 14.44 4.86
C ALA A 55 1.25 13.38 4.41
N TYR A 56 1.17 12.16 4.95
CA TYR A 56 2.03 11.06 4.55
C TYR A 56 1.80 10.67 3.08
N TRP A 57 0.55 10.41 2.68
CA TRP A 57 0.26 9.97 1.32
C TRP A 57 0.39 11.07 0.28
N ASP A 58 0.20 12.35 0.62
CA ASP A 58 0.54 13.48 -0.25
C ASP A 58 2.04 13.54 -0.53
N ARG A 59 2.87 13.28 0.50
CA ARG A 59 4.32 13.20 0.32
C ARG A 59 4.69 12.04 -0.60
N ILE A 60 4.14 10.85 -0.37
CA ILE A 60 4.37 9.69 -1.25
C ILE A 60 3.92 9.97 -2.68
N ALA A 61 2.75 10.61 -2.86
CA ALA A 61 2.26 10.97 -4.19
C ALA A 61 3.26 11.86 -4.94
N TYR A 62 3.88 12.80 -4.25
CA TYR A 62 4.91 13.65 -4.82
C TYR A 62 6.24 12.90 -5.08
N GLU A 63 6.76 12.19 -4.08
CA GLU A 63 8.07 11.51 -4.14
C GLU A 63 8.10 10.38 -5.18
N GLU A 64 6.98 9.67 -5.34
CA GLU A 64 6.85 8.55 -6.27
C GLU A 64 6.12 8.91 -7.58
N ASN A 65 5.74 10.18 -7.73
CA ASN A 65 4.99 10.68 -8.89
C ASN A 65 3.72 9.86 -9.17
N CYS A 66 2.94 9.61 -8.12
CA CYS A 66 1.70 8.84 -8.19
C CYS A 66 0.53 9.72 -8.66
N ASP A 67 -0.27 9.19 -9.58
CA ASP A 67 -1.56 9.76 -9.92
C ASP A 67 -2.61 9.27 -8.92
N MET A 68 -2.76 10.01 -7.83
CA MET A 68 -3.71 9.70 -6.76
C MET A 68 -4.37 10.96 -6.19
N THR A 69 -5.51 10.78 -5.55
CA THR A 69 -6.22 11.83 -4.81
C THR A 69 -6.41 11.42 -3.36
N ASN A 70 -5.97 12.27 -2.44
CA ASN A 70 -6.06 12.08 -1.00
C ASN A 70 -7.02 13.11 -0.39
N THR A 71 -8.15 12.66 0.13
CA THR A 71 -9.20 13.52 0.70
C THR A 71 -9.46 13.17 2.16
N VAL A 72 -9.56 14.19 3.00
CA VAL A 72 -10.00 14.04 4.40
C VAL A 72 -11.43 14.54 4.51
N TYR A 73 -12.30 13.70 5.04
CA TYR A 73 -13.66 14.03 5.43
C TYR A 73 -13.76 14.08 6.97
N PRO A 74 -14.87 14.57 7.54
CA PRO A 74 -15.04 14.61 9.00
C PRO A 74 -14.91 13.24 9.69
N ASP A 75 -15.29 12.16 9.02
CA ASP A 75 -15.40 10.81 9.57
C ASP A 75 -14.40 9.80 8.99
N ARG A 76 -13.71 10.15 7.89
CA ARG A 76 -12.84 9.22 7.18
C ARG A 76 -11.75 9.91 6.35
N PHE A 77 -10.70 9.17 6.06
CA PHE A 77 -9.73 9.49 5.02
C PHE A 77 -9.98 8.60 3.80
N GLU A 78 -9.81 9.15 2.61
CA GLU A 78 -9.96 8.44 1.35
C GLU A 78 -8.76 8.69 0.44
N LEU A 79 -8.16 7.60 -0.05
CA LEU A 79 -7.17 7.60 -1.12
C LEU A 79 -7.78 6.91 -2.34
N VAL A 80 -7.78 7.61 -3.47
CA VAL A 80 -8.14 7.07 -4.79
C VAL A 80 -6.89 7.06 -5.66
N MET A 81 -6.43 5.89 -6.06
CA MET A 81 -5.34 5.72 -7.00
C MET A 81 -5.91 5.66 -8.42
N HIS A 82 -5.62 6.67 -9.24
CA HIS A 82 -6.08 6.73 -10.64
C HIS A 82 -5.14 6.00 -11.59
N ARG A 83 -3.83 5.98 -11.26
CA ARG A 83 -2.81 5.20 -11.95
C ARG A 83 -1.66 4.82 -11.03
N CYS A 84 -1.69 3.60 -10.50
CA CYS A 84 -0.63 3.01 -9.68
C CYS A 84 0.67 2.90 -10.49
N PRO A 85 1.77 3.57 -10.07
CA PRO A 85 3.03 3.49 -10.80
C PRO A 85 3.64 2.08 -10.75
N SER A 86 3.48 1.37 -9.62
CA SER A 86 4.01 0.02 -9.45
C SER A 86 3.33 -0.98 -10.37
N LEU A 87 1.99 -1.11 -10.32
CA LEU A 87 1.29 -2.04 -11.21
C LEU A 87 1.49 -1.65 -12.69
N SER A 88 1.47 -0.35 -13.04
CA SER A 88 1.72 0.08 -14.42
C SER A 88 3.06 -0.44 -14.97
N LYS A 89 4.11 -0.45 -14.14
CA LYS A 89 5.43 -0.96 -14.51
C LYS A 89 5.53 -2.47 -14.49
N VAL A 90 4.73 -3.17 -13.68
CA VAL A 90 4.63 -4.64 -13.72
C VAL A 90 3.94 -5.08 -15.01
N LEU A 91 2.90 -4.37 -15.43
CA LEU A 91 2.19 -4.64 -16.69
C LEU A 91 3.03 -4.26 -17.92
N ASP A 92 3.94 -3.29 -17.79
CA ASP A 92 4.96 -2.92 -18.78
C ASP A 92 6.32 -3.57 -18.46
N ASN A 93 6.32 -4.90 -18.41
CA ASN A 93 7.49 -5.69 -18.07
C ASN A 93 7.66 -6.88 -19.04
N ASP A 94 8.89 -7.38 -19.13
CA ASP A 94 9.24 -8.57 -19.93
C ASP A 94 8.97 -9.90 -19.21
N ALA A 95 8.72 -9.85 -17.90
CA ALA A 95 8.25 -10.97 -17.10
C ALA A 95 6.74 -10.89 -16.83
N ASP A 96 6.08 -12.05 -16.74
CA ASP A 96 4.65 -12.11 -16.47
C ASP A 96 4.27 -11.42 -15.14
N PRO A 97 3.16 -10.68 -15.07
CA PRO A 97 2.67 -10.13 -13.80
C PRO A 97 2.35 -11.23 -12.79
N PHE A 98 2.71 -11.01 -11.53
CA PHE A 98 2.21 -11.83 -10.43
C PHE A 98 0.72 -11.53 -10.21
N GLU A 99 -0.13 -12.56 -10.23
CA GLU A 99 -1.59 -12.39 -10.16
C GLU A 99 -2.08 -11.69 -8.88
N ARG A 100 -1.34 -11.88 -7.78
CA ARG A 100 -1.64 -11.28 -6.47
C ARG A 100 -0.77 -10.06 -6.19
N TYR A 101 -0.15 -9.45 -7.21
CA TYR A 101 0.81 -8.36 -7.03
C TYR A 101 0.28 -7.25 -6.13
N CYS A 102 -0.95 -6.79 -6.35
CA CYS A 102 -1.55 -5.69 -5.62
C CYS A 102 -1.81 -5.98 -4.13
N GLU A 103 -1.81 -7.25 -3.69
CA GLU A 103 -2.03 -7.60 -2.29
C GLU A 103 -0.94 -7.09 -1.35
N HIS A 104 0.24 -6.74 -1.88
CA HIS A 104 1.30 -6.15 -1.08
C HIS A 104 0.85 -4.87 -0.38
N CYS A 105 0.08 -4.00 -1.05
CA CYS A 105 -0.39 -2.75 -0.48
C CYS A 105 -1.28 -2.97 0.77
N PRO A 106 -2.44 -3.65 0.70
CA PRO A 106 -3.22 -3.93 1.90
C PRO A 106 -2.48 -4.83 2.88
N GLY A 107 -1.61 -5.73 2.40
CA GLY A 107 -0.81 -6.64 3.20
C GLY A 107 0.05 -5.93 4.25
N TRP A 108 0.63 -4.77 3.92
CA TRP A 108 1.40 -3.99 4.89
C TRP A 108 0.62 -2.79 5.47
N VAL A 109 -0.25 -2.14 4.68
CA VAL A 109 -0.96 -0.93 5.12
C VAL A 109 -2.02 -1.24 6.19
N VAL A 110 -2.80 -2.30 6.00
CA VAL A 110 -3.94 -2.59 6.89
C VAL A 110 -3.49 -2.95 8.31
N PRO A 111 -2.47 -3.82 8.53
CA PRO A 111 -1.98 -4.11 9.88
C PRO A 111 -1.43 -2.87 10.59
N LEU A 112 -0.67 -2.03 9.88
CA LEU A 112 -0.14 -0.77 10.40
C LEU A 112 -1.26 0.17 10.84
N LEU A 113 -2.28 0.38 10.01
CA LEU A 113 -3.41 1.25 10.33
C LEU A 113 -4.21 0.73 11.53
N ARG A 114 -4.40 -0.59 11.60
CA ARG A 114 -5.01 -1.23 12.78
C ARG A 114 -4.20 -0.95 14.05
N LYS A 115 -2.88 -1.05 13.99
CA LYS A 115 -1.98 -0.73 15.11
C LYS A 115 -2.02 0.75 15.51
N ALA A 116 -2.32 1.63 14.56
CA ALA A 116 -2.55 3.06 14.78
C ALA A 116 -3.96 3.36 15.34
N GLY A 117 -4.87 2.39 15.38
CA GLY A 117 -6.24 2.56 15.91
C GLY A 117 -7.30 2.83 14.84
N PHE A 118 -7.05 2.44 13.59
CA PHE A 118 -7.94 2.70 12.46
C PHE A 118 -8.42 1.42 11.77
N HIS A 119 -9.63 1.47 11.25
CA HIS A 119 -10.19 0.47 10.35
C HIS A 119 -9.92 0.91 8.92
N CYS A 120 -9.57 -0.03 8.05
CA CYS A 120 -9.23 0.24 6.66
C CYS A 120 -10.01 -0.72 5.75
N GLU A 121 -10.77 -0.15 4.83
CA GLU A 121 -11.37 -0.82 3.70
C GLU A 121 -10.45 -0.59 2.50
N TYR A 122 -9.95 -1.67 1.90
CA TYR A 122 -9.05 -1.60 0.76
C TYR A 122 -9.65 -2.36 -0.41
N ASP A 123 -9.87 -1.66 -1.51
CA ASP A 123 -10.49 -2.18 -2.73
C ASP A 123 -9.44 -2.26 -3.84
N ILE A 124 -9.01 -3.49 -4.13
CA ILE A 124 -8.25 -3.84 -5.33
C ILE A 124 -9.31 -4.14 -6.40
N MET A 125 -9.67 -3.12 -7.17
CA MET A 125 -10.80 -3.17 -8.10
C MET A 125 -10.64 -4.29 -9.14
N ASP A 126 -9.57 -4.22 -9.93
CA ASP A 126 -9.17 -5.24 -10.90
C ASP A 126 -7.63 -5.34 -10.87
N PRO A 127 -7.05 -6.51 -10.62
CA PRO A 127 -5.59 -6.68 -10.53
C PRO A 127 -4.84 -6.44 -11.85
N ALA A 128 -5.55 -6.30 -12.98
CA ALA A 128 -4.98 -5.90 -14.27
C ALA A 128 -5.17 -4.40 -14.58
N VAL A 129 -5.88 -3.65 -13.74
CA VAL A 129 -6.10 -2.21 -13.90
C VAL A 129 -5.34 -1.48 -12.80
N PRO A 130 -4.49 -0.48 -13.12
CA PRO A 130 -3.66 0.23 -12.13
C PRO A 130 -4.47 1.22 -11.29
N GLN A 131 -5.58 0.76 -10.69
CA GLN A 131 -6.50 1.56 -9.90
C GLN A 131 -6.86 0.80 -8.63
N CYS A 132 -6.85 1.51 -7.51
CA CYS A 132 -7.33 0.99 -6.22
C CYS A 132 -7.91 2.12 -5.38
N ARG A 133 -8.63 1.75 -4.34
CA ARG A 133 -9.20 2.69 -3.37
C ARG A 133 -8.93 2.21 -1.96
N MET A 134 -8.64 3.14 -1.07
CA MET A 134 -8.49 2.88 0.34
C MET A 134 -9.30 3.90 1.13
N ILE A 135 -10.13 3.40 2.05
CA ILE A 135 -10.95 4.22 2.95
C ILE A 135 -10.60 3.86 4.39
N VAL A 136 -10.31 4.87 5.19
CA VAL A 136 -9.83 4.69 6.56
C VAL A 136 -10.72 5.42 7.55
N TYR A 137 -11.17 4.71 8.58
CA TYR A 137 -12.04 5.19 9.64
C TYR A 137 -11.36 5.04 11.00
N LEU A 138 -11.70 5.90 11.95
CA LEU A 138 -11.27 5.71 13.34
C LEU A 138 -12.00 4.49 13.93
N ILE A 139 -11.29 3.60 14.63
CA ILE A 139 -11.95 2.56 15.43
C ILE A 139 -12.50 3.24 16.68
N GLU A 140 -13.81 3.34 16.80
CA GLU A 140 -14.45 3.78 18.04
C GLU A 140 -14.02 2.83 19.17
N ARG A 141 -13.35 3.39 20.19
CA ARG A 141 -13.07 2.65 21.43
C ARG A 141 -14.38 2.57 22.20
N ARG A 142 -14.96 1.37 22.29
CA ARG A 142 -16.04 1.06 23.23
C ARG A 142 -15.57 1.19 24.67
#